data_AF-A0A1Y1R258-F1
#
_entry.id   AF-A0A1Y1R258-F1
#
_cell.length_a   1.000
_cell.length_b   1.000
_cell.length_c   1.000
_cell.angle_alpha   90.00
_cell.angle_beta   90.00
_cell.angle_gamma   90.00
#
_symmetry.space_group_name_H-M   'P 1'
#
loop_
_entity.id
_entity.type
_entity.pdbx_description
1 polymer ?
#
loop_
_entity_poly.entity_id
_entity_poly.type
_entity_poly.pdbx_seq_one_letter_code
_entity_poly.pdbx_strand_id
1 'polypeptide(L)'
;MIAGSIAQFGLLLLGLSDGYVLGVNLLLIVVLPATISRLILWFIEQLPSANMYAYMLGCGFIGAILSVIVSATVLIGLSFWPGAELLHASLANIAPYLFMLAFPEGFLNGTVVTAATVFAPDIVRTFNEDKYLSR
;
A
#
# COMPACT_ATOMS: atom_id res chain seq x y z
N MET A 1 -8.03 6.37 0.37
CA MET A 1 -9.21 5.69 0.96
C MET A 1 -10.43 5.78 0.04
N ILE A 2 -10.96 6.96 -0.29
CA ILE A 2 -12.16 7.10 -1.15
C ILE A 2 -12.02 6.36 -2.49
N ALA A 3 -10.92 6.57 -3.22
CA ALA A 3 -10.68 5.88 -4.49
C ALA A 3 -10.66 4.34 -4.36
N GLY A 4 -10.03 3.82 -3.29
CA GLY A 4 -10.01 2.39 -3.01
C GLY A 4 -11.39 1.84 -2.64
N SER A 5 -12.18 2.60 -1.87
CA SER A 5 -13.56 2.22 -1.56
C SER A 5 -14.42 2.18 -2.83
N ILE A 6 -14.30 3.19 -3.70
CA ILE A 6 -15.01 3.21 -5.00
C ILE A 6 -14.60 2.00 -5.85
N ALA A 7 -13.31 1.67 -5.91
CA ALA A 7 -12.83 0.50 -6.62
C ALA A 7 -13.45 -0.81 -6.08
N GLN A 8 -13.53 -0.97 -4.75
CA GLN A 8 -14.16 -2.13 -4.12
C GLN A 8 -15.66 -2.22 -4.42
N PHE A 9 -16.38 -1.10 -4.39
CA PHE A 9 -17.79 -1.06 -4.80
C PHE A 9 -17.96 -1.36 -6.30
N GLY A 10 -17.05 -0.90 -7.15
CA GLY A 10 -17.03 -1.24 -8.57
C GLY A 10 -16.88 -2.73 -8.81
N LEU A 11 -15.96 -3.40 -8.11
CA LEU A 11 -15.79 -4.85 -8.17
C LEU A 11 -17.04 -5.61 -7.71
N LEU A 12 -17.71 -5.11 -6.68
CA LEU A 12 -18.97 -5.69 -6.19
C LEU A 12 -20.08 -5.58 -7.23
N LEU A 13 -20.22 -4.42 -7.88
CA LEU A 13 -21.22 -4.21 -8.94
C LEU A 13 -20.96 -5.07 -10.19
N LEU A 14 -19.70 -5.35 -10.48
CA LEU A 14 -19.29 -6.23 -11.58
C LEU A 14 -19.43 -7.73 -11.25
N GLY A 15 -19.82 -8.08 -10.00
CA GLY A 15 -19.91 -9.47 -9.55
C GLY A 15 -18.55 -10.15 -9.40
N LEU A 16 -17.45 -9.38 -9.31
CA LEU A 16 -16.09 -9.88 -9.13
C LEU A 16 -15.70 -10.01 -7.65
N SER A 17 -16.50 -9.47 -6.75
CA SER A 17 -16.33 -9.62 -5.30
C SER A 17 -17.66 -9.88 -4.61
N ASP A 18 -17.61 -10.71 -3.56
CA ASP A 18 -18.78 -11.01 -2.73
C ASP A 18 -18.99 -9.94 -1.66
N GLY A 19 -20.25 -9.54 -1.48
CA GLY A 19 -20.63 -8.52 -0.48
C GLY A 19 -20.27 -8.92 0.96
N TYR A 20 -20.27 -10.21 1.28
CA TYR A 20 -19.87 -10.73 2.59
C TYR A 20 -18.41 -10.43 2.94
N VAL A 21 -17.53 -10.32 1.93
CA VAL A 21 -16.09 -10.11 2.12
C VAL A 21 -15.72 -8.63 1.99
N LEU A 22 -16.68 -7.77 1.63
CA LEU A 22 -16.46 -6.35 1.37
C LEU A 22 -15.81 -5.63 2.57
N GLY A 23 -16.27 -5.92 3.80
CA GLY A 23 -15.71 -5.32 5.01
C GLY A 23 -14.22 -5.67 5.21
N VAL A 24 -13.88 -6.94 5.04
CA VAL A 24 -12.49 -7.42 5.17
C VAL A 24 -11.62 -6.85 4.05
N ASN A 25 -12.12 -6.80 2.81
CA ASN A 25 -11.41 -6.22 1.67
C ASN A 25 -11.17 -4.72 1.84
N LEU A 26 -12.16 -3.95 2.31
CA LEU A 26 -11.98 -2.53 2.61
C LEU A 26 -10.90 -2.34 3.68
N LEU A 27 -10.87 -3.17 4.71
CA LEU A 27 -9.85 -3.10 5.75
C LEU A 27 -8.45 -3.42 5.20
N LEU A 28 -8.29 -4.57 4.54
CA LEU A 28 -6.98 -5.09 4.13
C LEU A 28 -6.40 -4.46 2.88
N ILE A 29 -7.25 -4.00 1.94
CA ILE A 29 -6.82 -3.47 0.64
C ILE A 29 -6.83 -1.94 0.62
N VAL A 30 -7.66 -1.30 1.47
CA VAL A 30 -7.83 0.16 1.43
C VAL A 30 -7.34 0.84 2.71
N VAL A 31 -7.86 0.43 3.87
CA VAL A 31 -7.60 1.14 5.14
C VAL A 31 -6.17 0.88 5.61
N LEU A 32 -5.79 -0.39 5.71
CA LEU A 32 -4.51 -0.81 6.27
C LEU A 32 -3.33 -0.32 5.42
N PRO A 33 -3.29 -0.50 4.08
CA PRO A 33 -2.19 0.00 3.27
C PRO A 33 -2.09 1.53 3.32
N ALA A 34 -3.21 2.25 3.25
CA ALA A 34 -3.22 3.71 3.31
C ALA A 34 -2.69 4.24 4.65
N THR A 35 -3.03 3.55 5.76
CA THR A 35 -2.54 3.90 7.09
C THR A 35 -1.02 3.70 7.18
N ILE A 36 -0.52 2.59 6.65
CA ILE A 36 0.93 2.29 6.63
C ILE A 36 1.68 3.31 5.81
N SER A 37 1.21 3.63 4.59
CA SER A 37 1.83 4.66 3.76
C SER A 37 1.85 6.02 4.47
N ARG A 38 0.79 6.38 5.20
CA ARG A 38 0.74 7.62 5.98
C ARG A 38 1.71 7.61 7.16
N LEU A 39 1.86 6.49 7.86
CA LEU A 39 2.82 6.34 8.94
C LEU A 39 4.26 6.48 8.42
N ILE A 40 4.56 5.85 7.30
CA ILE A 40 5.89 5.93 6.67
C ILE A 40 6.21 7.37 6.25
N LEU A 41 5.24 8.06 5.65
CA LEU A 41 5.39 9.48 5.34
C LEU A 41 5.68 10.30 6.61
N TRP A 42 4.92 10.08 7.69
CA TRP A 42 5.14 10.77 8.97
C TRP A 42 6.53 10.50 9.58
N PHE A 43 7.06 9.29 9.44
CA PHE A 43 8.43 8.97 9.83
C PHE A 43 9.47 9.70 8.96
N ILE A 44 9.24 9.76 7.65
CA ILE A 44 10.14 10.45 6.70
C ILE A 44 10.13 11.96 6.93
N GLU A 45 8.97 12.54 7.25
CA GLU A 45 8.84 13.97 7.55
C GLU A 45 9.62 14.39 8.79
N GLN A 46 9.80 13.48 9.76
CA GLN A 46 10.62 13.70 10.96
C GLN A 46 12.12 13.55 10.74
N LEU A 47 12.55 12.97 9.61
CA LEU A 47 13.97 12.91 9.31
C LEU A 47 14.51 14.33 9.08
N PRO A 48 15.63 14.70 9.73
CA PRO A 48 16.22 16.03 9.61
C PRO A 48 16.87 16.26 8.24
N SER A 49 17.09 15.21 7.45
CA SER A 49 17.68 15.33 6.12
C SER A 49 16.61 15.66 5.07
N ALA A 50 16.83 16.78 4.37
CA ALA A 50 16.12 17.21 3.17
C ALA A 50 16.39 16.32 1.94
N ASN A 51 16.48 14.99 2.13
CA ASN A 51 16.84 14.09 1.05
C ASN A 51 15.61 13.65 0.25
N MET A 52 15.47 14.17 -0.97
CA MET A 52 14.41 13.80 -1.90
C MET A 52 14.38 12.29 -2.21
N TYR A 53 15.53 11.61 -2.22
CA TYR A 53 15.60 10.16 -2.42
C TYR A 53 14.97 9.39 -1.26
N ALA A 54 15.08 9.89 -0.02
CA ALA A 54 14.44 9.25 1.13
C ALA A 54 12.91 9.29 1.00
N TYR A 55 12.36 10.38 0.44
CA TYR A 55 10.94 10.47 0.13
C TYR A 55 10.54 9.52 -1.02
N MET A 56 11.24 9.56 -2.15
CA MET A 56 10.91 8.74 -3.33
C MET A 56 11.02 7.24 -3.05
N LEU A 57 12.13 6.81 -2.46
CA LEU A 57 12.37 5.41 -2.15
C LEU A 57 11.54 4.96 -0.94
N GLY A 58 11.42 5.82 0.07
CA GLY A 58 10.67 5.52 1.29
C GLY A 58 9.16 5.44 1.05
N CYS A 59 8.54 6.52 0.57
CA CYS A 59 7.10 6.56 0.34
C CYS A 59 6.67 5.72 -0.88
N GLY A 60 7.48 5.71 -1.95
CA GLY A 60 7.12 5.03 -3.20
C GLY A 60 7.44 3.53 -3.18
N PHE A 61 8.69 3.15 -2.91
CA PHE A 61 9.13 1.76 -3.01
C PHE A 61 8.91 0.97 -1.72
N ILE A 62 9.60 1.37 -0.65
CA ILE A 62 9.58 0.68 0.64
C ILE A 62 8.17 0.72 1.24
N GLY A 63 7.49 1.85 1.12
CA GLY A 63 6.15 2.04 1.62
C GLY A 63 5.12 1.11 1.00
N ALA A 64 5.21 0.90 -0.31
CA ALA A 64 4.39 -0.06 -1.01
C ALA A 64 4.69 -1.50 -0.56
N ILE A 65 5.97 -1.91 -0.51
CA ILE A 65 6.37 -3.26 -0.07
C ILE A 65 5.89 -3.54 1.36
N LEU A 66 6.14 -2.61 2.29
CA LEU A 66 5.71 -2.75 3.69
C LEU A 66 4.19 -2.83 3.79
N SER A 67 3.45 -2.04 3.01
CA SER A 67 2.00 -2.10 3.02
C SER A 67 1.46 -3.48 2.61
N VAL A 68 2.08 -4.12 1.61
CA VAL A 68 1.73 -5.47 1.16
C VAL A 68 2.09 -6.50 2.22
N ILE A 69 3.31 -6.44 2.78
CA ILE A 69 3.79 -7.41 3.79
C ILE A 69 2.93 -7.36 5.05
N VAL A 70 2.60 -6.16 5.55
CA VAL A 70 1.77 -6.02 6.75
C VAL A 70 0.34 -6.50 6.47
N SER A 71 -0.22 -6.15 5.31
CA SER A 71 -1.57 -6.62 4.93
C SER A 71 -1.64 -8.14 4.79
N ALA A 72 -0.60 -8.73 4.20
CA ALA A 72 -0.44 -10.18 4.15
C ALA A 72 -0.31 -10.80 5.55
N THR A 73 0.50 -10.20 6.43
CA THR A 73 0.67 -10.69 7.80
C THR A 73 -0.66 -10.68 8.57
N VAL A 74 -1.44 -9.61 8.43
CA VAL A 74 -2.78 -9.52 9.05
C VAL A 74 -3.72 -10.57 8.45
N LEU A 75 -3.69 -10.78 7.13
CA LEU A 75 -4.48 -11.82 6.46
C LEU A 75 -4.10 -13.23 6.94
N ILE A 76 -2.80 -13.50 7.12
CA ILE A 76 -2.30 -14.76 7.72
C ILE A 76 -2.84 -14.92 9.12
N GLY A 77 -2.79 -13.88 9.96
CA GLY A 77 -3.36 -13.91 11.31
C GLY A 77 -4.86 -14.23 11.31
N LEU A 78 -5.64 -13.62 10.41
CA LEU A 78 -7.07 -13.88 10.24
C LEU A 78 -7.35 -15.33 9.78
N SER A 79 -6.45 -15.94 9.01
CA SER A 79 -6.61 -17.32 8.56
C SER A 79 -6.56 -18.36 9.68
N PHE A 80 -5.95 -18.04 10.83
CA PHE A 80 -5.95 -18.90 12.01
C PHE A 80 -7.22 -18.76 12.88
N TRP A 81 -8.15 -17.88 12.50
CA TRP A 81 -9.39 -17.72 13.23
C TRP A 81 -10.29 -18.96 13.09
N PRO A 82 -10.96 -19.43 14.17
CA PRO A 82 -11.87 -20.58 14.09
C PRO A 82 -12.96 -20.37 13.02
N GLY A 83 -13.06 -21.30 12.06
CA GLY A 83 -13.99 -21.22 10.93
C GLY A 83 -13.40 -20.66 9.63
N ALA A 84 -12.10 -20.29 9.61
CA ALA A 84 -11.41 -19.77 8.42
C ALA A 84 -10.57 -20.83 7.66
N GLU A 85 -10.92 -22.12 7.75
CA GLU A 85 -10.10 -23.22 7.18
C GLU A 85 -9.87 -23.10 5.67
N LEU A 86 -10.92 -22.70 4.92
CA LEU A 86 -10.83 -22.42 3.49
C LEU A 86 -9.86 -21.28 3.17
N LEU A 87 -9.87 -20.22 3.99
CA LEU A 87 -8.94 -19.09 3.85
C LEU A 87 -7.50 -19.54 4.12
N HIS A 88 -7.28 -20.35 5.16
CA HIS A 88 -5.96 -20.87 5.51
C HIS A 88 -5.36 -21.72 4.40
N ALA A 89 -6.13 -22.66 3.84
CA ALA A 89 -5.68 -23.49 2.73
C ALA A 89 -5.35 -22.66 1.47
N SER A 90 -6.20 -21.68 1.13
CA SER A 90 -5.93 -20.79 0.00
C SER A 90 -4.69 -19.94 0.20
N LEU A 91 -4.50 -19.42 1.41
CA LEU A 91 -3.39 -18.52 1.72
C LEU A 91 -2.06 -19.26 1.77
N ALA A 92 -2.03 -20.50 2.26
CA ALA A 92 -0.84 -21.35 2.23
C ALA A 92 -0.32 -21.55 0.79
N ASN A 93 -1.22 -21.64 -0.19
CA ASN A 93 -0.85 -21.75 -1.60
C ASN A 93 -0.32 -20.43 -2.19
N ILE A 94 -0.79 -19.28 -1.72
CA ILE A 94 -0.44 -17.96 -2.27
C ILE A 94 0.77 -17.34 -1.54
N ALA A 95 0.99 -17.70 -0.27
CA ALA A 95 2.00 -17.10 0.60
C ALA A 95 3.43 -17.07 -0.01
N PRO A 96 3.91 -18.15 -0.67
CA PRO A 96 5.24 -18.13 -1.30
C PRO A 96 5.38 -17.09 -2.41
N TYR A 97 4.27 -16.72 -3.07
CA TYR A 97 4.24 -15.77 -4.18
C TYR A 97 4.08 -14.32 -3.72
N LEU A 98 3.73 -14.08 -2.44
CA LEU A 98 3.50 -12.73 -1.93
C LEU A 98 4.72 -11.82 -2.06
N PHE A 99 5.91 -12.34 -1.75
CA PHE A 99 7.14 -11.56 -1.92
C PHE A 99 7.41 -11.26 -3.40
N MET A 100 7.15 -12.25 -4.26
CA MET A 100 7.31 -12.12 -5.71
C MET A 100 6.36 -11.09 -6.31
N LEU A 101 5.18 -10.88 -5.70
CA LEU A 101 4.22 -9.83 -6.07
C LEU A 101 4.53 -8.47 -5.42
N ALA A 102 4.96 -8.47 -4.15
CA ALA A 102 5.25 -7.26 -3.41
C ALA A 102 6.42 -6.48 -4.02
N PHE A 103 7.44 -7.18 -4.52
CA PHE A 103 8.61 -6.54 -5.13
C PHE A 103 8.28 -5.71 -6.38
N PRO A 104 7.64 -6.26 -7.44
CA PRO A 104 7.26 -5.47 -8.62
C PRO A 104 6.23 -4.39 -8.28
N GLU A 105 5.32 -4.63 -7.32
CA GLU A 105 4.38 -3.61 -6.85
C GLU A 105 5.11 -2.42 -6.19
N GLY A 106 6.11 -2.71 -5.37
CA GLY A 106 7.02 -1.71 -4.81
C GLY A 106 7.75 -0.94 -5.89
N PHE A 107 8.31 -1.65 -6.86
CA PHE A 107 9.06 -1.06 -7.96
C PHE A 107 8.21 -0.13 -8.82
N LEU A 108 6.99 -0.55 -9.18
CA LEU A 108 6.04 0.26 -9.94
C LEU A 108 5.65 1.52 -9.15
N ASN A 109 5.28 1.39 -7.88
CA ASN A 109 4.94 2.55 -7.04
C ASN A 109 6.13 3.51 -6.89
N GLY A 110 7.34 2.98 -6.65
CA GLY A 110 8.57 3.79 -6.60
C GLY A 110 8.81 4.55 -7.90
N THR A 111 8.62 3.90 -9.05
CA THR A 111 8.78 4.52 -10.36
C THR A 111 7.75 5.65 -10.58
N VAL A 112 6.48 5.39 -10.29
CA VAL A 112 5.39 6.37 -10.45
C VAL A 112 5.58 7.56 -9.52
N VAL A 113 5.89 7.32 -8.24
CA VAL A 113 6.14 8.40 -7.26
C VAL A 113 7.35 9.23 -7.65
N THR A 114 8.44 8.59 -8.10
CA THR A 114 9.64 9.30 -8.57
C THR A 114 9.32 10.15 -9.80
N ALA A 115 8.65 9.59 -10.81
CA ALA A 115 8.28 10.33 -12.02
C ALA A 115 7.35 11.51 -11.69
N ALA A 116 6.34 11.30 -10.86
CA ALA A 116 5.44 12.37 -10.43
C ALA A 116 6.20 13.48 -9.69
N THR A 117 7.08 13.12 -8.76
CA THR A 117 7.83 14.11 -7.96
C THR A 117 8.85 14.88 -8.81
N VAL A 118 9.43 14.28 -9.86
CA VAL A 118 10.42 14.94 -10.73
C VAL A 118 9.77 15.77 -11.82
N PHE A 119 8.75 15.26 -12.49
CA PHE A 119 8.17 15.89 -13.69
C PHE A 119 6.95 16.77 -13.39
N ALA A 120 6.22 16.50 -12.30
CA ALA A 120 5.01 17.23 -11.95
C ALA A 120 4.85 17.29 -10.40
N PRO A 121 5.77 17.94 -9.68
CA PRO A 121 5.74 17.94 -8.22
C PRO A 121 4.43 18.52 -7.63
N ASP A 122 3.78 19.45 -8.34
CA ASP A 122 2.47 20.04 -7.98
C ASP A 122 1.36 19.01 -7.73
N ILE A 123 1.40 17.84 -8.40
CA ILE A 123 0.38 16.80 -8.20
C ILE A 123 0.63 15.96 -6.94
N VAL A 124 1.83 16.01 -6.37
CA VAL A 124 2.23 15.25 -5.19
C VAL A 124 2.03 16.12 -3.95
N ARG A 125 0.79 16.23 -3.47
CA ARG A 125 0.42 17.13 -2.34
C ARG A 125 1.21 16.91 -1.04
N THR A 126 1.82 15.75 -0.85
CA THR A 126 2.63 15.42 0.33
C THR A 126 4.11 15.77 0.16
N PHE A 127 4.53 16.15 -1.05
CA PHE A 127 5.87 16.60 -1.33
C PHE A 127 5.99 18.11 -1.06
N ASN A 128 7.01 18.50 -0.30
CA ASN A 128 7.29 19.90 -0.02
C ASN A 128 8.55 20.30 -0.77
N GLU A 129 8.38 21.03 -1.88
CA GLU A 129 9.49 21.51 -2.70
C GLU A 129 10.48 22.37 -1.90
N ASP A 130 10.00 23.30 -1.08
CA ASP A 130 10.85 24.17 -0.28
C ASP A 130 11.71 23.40 0.73
N LYS A 131 11.24 22.25 1.20
CA LYS A 131 12.01 21.40 2.13
C LYS A 131 13.03 20.53 1.42
N TYR A 132 12.75 20.05 0.21
CA TYR A 132 13.55 19.01 -0.47
C TYR A 132 14.36 19.52 -1.66
N LEU A 133 14.02 20.69 -2.22
CA LEU A 133 14.69 21.34 -3.35
C LEU A 133 15.32 22.69 -3.01
N SER A 134 15.20 23.19 -1.77
CA SER A 134 15.87 24.44 -1.37
C SER A 134 17.39 24.30 -1.53
N ARG A 135 17.94 25.09 -2.46
CA ARG A 135 19.37 25.34 -2.64
C ARG A 135 19.98 26.08 -1.46
#